data_AF-A0A8B8ACY0-F1
#
_entry.id   AF-A0A8B8ACY0-F1
#
_cell.length_a   1.000
_cell.length_b   1.000
_cell.length_c   1.000
_cell.angle_alpha   90.00
_cell.angle_beta   90.00
_cell.angle_gamma   90.00
#
_symmetry.space_group_name_H-M   'P 1'
#
loop_
_entity.id
_entity.type
_entity.pdbx_description
1 polymer ?
#
loop_
_entity_poly.entity_id
_entity_poly.type
_entity_poly.pdbx_seq_one_letter_code
_entity_poly.pdbx_strand_id
1 'polypeptide(L)'
;MYQLLIFLLCHHAVVSFILNDLHSCPTYSSVSSFLSHIGVNIHTSGTFGISDLDVTHDPTRSSCTVLKANYAKGSHSHTHDRPPGAQFFVTPSGYPDGATDVTLSYDVYFPSSFSWVRGGKLPGAYGHSTSCSGGRDSNHCISTRFMWRANGEGELYLYFPKGDQPNFDTWSKHQQASIHTNDNYGVSIRSPRFVFTHGKWINLKQQIHLNSVRSSGHGNPDGWIKVFMNHESTPVMMIEDALLRKYDDVKIDGIFFSTFFGGHDDTWASAHDTYTLYKNFQITVGHH
;
A
#
# COMPACT_ATOMS: atom_id res chain seq x y z
N MET A 1 -21.99 -15.15 -5.95
CA MET A 1 -22.36 -14.27 -7.08
C MET A 1 -22.00 -12.86 -6.67
N TYR A 2 -20.82 -12.38 -7.04
CA TYR A 2 -20.41 -11.01 -6.73
C TYR A 2 -21.04 -10.09 -7.78
N GLN A 3 -21.84 -9.14 -7.33
CA GLN A 3 -22.62 -8.24 -8.17
C GLN A 3 -21.72 -7.06 -8.58
N LEU A 4 -21.36 -7.00 -9.86
CA LEU A 4 -20.69 -5.85 -10.47
C LEU A 4 -21.68 -4.68 -10.44
N LEU A 5 -21.50 -3.74 -9.52
CA LEU A 5 -22.36 -2.55 -9.44
C LEU A 5 -21.77 -1.45 -10.33
N ILE A 6 -22.24 -1.38 -11.58
CA ILE A 6 -21.88 -0.30 -12.51
C ILE A 6 -22.80 0.89 -12.21
N PHE A 7 -22.28 1.94 -11.58
CA PHE A 7 -22.97 3.23 -11.55
C PHE A 7 -22.72 3.97 -12.88
N LEU A 8 -23.68 3.89 -13.81
CA LEU A 8 -23.70 4.74 -15.01
C LEU A 8 -24.31 6.10 -14.66
N LEU A 9 -23.46 7.09 -14.37
CA LEU A 9 -23.79 8.51 -14.47
C LEU A 9 -22.83 9.14 -15.50
N CYS A 10 -23.38 10.03 -16.32
CA CYS A 10 -22.83 10.49 -17.59
C CYS A 10 -21.48 11.24 -17.43
N HIS A 11 -20.50 10.85 -18.27
CA HIS A 11 -19.13 11.37 -18.43
C HIS A 11 -18.16 11.18 -17.23
N HIS A 12 -17.30 10.16 -17.34
CA HIS A 12 -16.26 9.66 -16.42
C HIS A 12 -16.76 8.61 -15.39
N ALA A 13 -16.87 7.35 -15.84
CA ALA A 13 -17.23 6.24 -14.98
C ALA A 13 -16.05 5.89 -14.04
N VAL A 14 -16.22 6.09 -12.74
CA VAL A 14 -15.34 5.49 -11.71
C VAL A 14 -15.76 4.03 -11.57
N VAL A 15 -14.86 3.09 -11.85
CA VAL A 15 -15.13 1.66 -11.64
C VAL A 15 -14.45 1.23 -10.34
N SER A 16 -15.26 0.78 -9.38
CA SER A 16 -14.78 0.29 -8.09
C SER A 16 -14.65 -1.22 -8.10
N PHE A 17 -13.50 -1.72 -7.63
CA PHE A 17 -13.18 -3.13 -7.54
C PHE A 17 -12.86 -3.47 -6.08
N ILE A 18 -13.39 -4.59 -5.61
CA ILE A 18 -13.42 -4.95 -4.19
C ILE A 18 -14.31 -3.95 -3.42
N LEU A 19 -15.62 -4.21 -3.43
CA LEU A 19 -16.57 -3.44 -2.62
C LEU A 19 -16.97 -4.27 -1.42
N ASN A 20 -16.45 -3.91 -0.25
CA ASN A 20 -17.26 -4.01 0.96
C ASN A 20 -17.85 -2.62 1.20
N ASP A 21 -19.15 -2.55 1.44
CA ASP A 21 -19.73 -1.35 2.02
C ASP A 21 -18.94 -1.04 3.30
N LEU A 22 -18.46 0.19 3.46
CA LEU A 22 -17.66 0.61 4.62
C LEU A 22 -18.37 0.32 5.95
N HIS A 23 -19.71 0.18 5.91
CA HIS A 23 -20.55 -0.19 7.04
C HIS A 23 -20.80 -1.71 7.19
N SER A 24 -20.58 -2.49 6.11
CA SER A 24 -20.78 -3.94 6.13
C SER A 24 -19.77 -4.66 7.02
N CYS A 25 -20.19 -5.80 7.52
CA CYS A 25 -19.42 -6.67 8.39
C CYS A 25 -18.72 -7.71 7.51
N PRO A 26 -17.42 -7.54 7.16
CA PRO A 26 -16.73 -8.59 6.41
C PRO A 26 -16.73 -9.87 7.22
N THR A 27 -17.07 -10.97 6.56
CA THR A 27 -17.11 -12.32 7.13
C THR A 27 -16.26 -13.24 6.27
N TYR A 28 -14.94 -13.15 6.44
CA TYR A 28 -13.99 -14.08 5.87
C TYR A 28 -14.05 -15.39 6.67
N SER A 29 -14.27 -16.52 6.00
CA SER A 29 -14.25 -17.84 6.65
C SER A 29 -12.84 -18.44 6.74
N SER A 30 -11.89 -17.89 5.96
CA SER A 30 -10.51 -18.34 5.86
C SER A 30 -9.63 -17.30 5.16
N VAL A 31 -8.30 -17.45 5.23
CA VAL A 31 -7.35 -16.64 4.43
C VAL A 31 -7.66 -16.77 2.93
N SER A 32 -7.99 -17.96 2.45
CA SER A 32 -8.36 -18.18 1.04
C SER A 32 -9.61 -17.37 0.64
N SER A 33 -10.61 -17.25 1.52
CA SER A 33 -11.79 -16.43 1.25
C SER A 33 -11.47 -14.93 1.18
N PHE A 34 -10.54 -14.45 2.03
CA PHE A 34 -10.04 -13.08 1.97
C PHE A 34 -9.28 -12.83 0.67
N LEU A 35 -8.35 -13.72 0.33
CA LEU A 35 -7.55 -13.61 -0.89
C LEU A 35 -8.46 -13.57 -2.11
N SER A 36 -9.43 -14.49 -2.21
CA SER A 36 -10.42 -14.50 -3.30
C SER A 36 -11.25 -13.21 -3.38
N HIS A 37 -11.50 -12.54 -2.26
CA HIS A 37 -12.21 -11.27 -2.22
C HIS A 37 -11.37 -10.10 -2.75
N ILE A 38 -10.08 -10.04 -2.40
CA ILE A 38 -9.19 -8.96 -2.85
C ILE A 38 -8.56 -9.21 -4.22
N GLY A 39 -8.59 -10.45 -4.71
CA GLY A 39 -8.30 -10.77 -6.10
C GLY A 39 -7.98 -12.24 -6.34
N VAL A 40 -8.15 -12.67 -7.59
CA VAL A 40 -8.03 -14.08 -7.97
C VAL A 40 -6.64 -14.45 -8.47
N ASN A 41 -5.79 -13.45 -8.76
CA ASN A 41 -4.47 -13.63 -9.36
C ASN A 41 -3.38 -13.18 -8.38
N ILE A 42 -2.90 -14.10 -7.54
CA ILE A 42 -1.75 -13.86 -6.70
C ILE A 42 -0.49 -14.24 -7.48
N HIS A 43 0.43 -13.30 -7.63
CA HIS A 43 1.71 -13.58 -8.29
C HIS A 43 2.58 -14.44 -7.38
N THR A 44 3.22 -15.48 -7.92
CA THR A 44 4.14 -16.34 -7.15
C THR A 44 5.47 -15.65 -6.86
N SER A 45 5.97 -14.85 -7.81
CA SER A 45 7.23 -14.11 -7.67
C SER A 45 7.10 -12.98 -6.64
N GLY A 46 7.99 -12.98 -5.64
CA GLY A 46 8.01 -11.98 -4.57
C GLY A 46 6.99 -12.22 -3.45
N THR A 47 6.25 -13.33 -3.50
CA THR A 47 5.29 -13.73 -2.47
C THR A 47 5.94 -14.56 -1.37
N PHE A 48 5.60 -14.28 -0.11
CA PHE A 48 5.98 -15.07 1.06
C PHE A 48 4.97 -14.91 2.20
N GLY A 49 5.04 -15.79 3.19
CA GLY A 49 4.34 -15.61 4.47
C GLY A 49 2.82 -15.72 4.39
N ILE A 50 2.26 -16.33 3.35
CA ILE A 50 0.80 -16.60 3.28
C ILE A 50 0.37 -17.48 4.47
N SER A 51 1.23 -18.39 4.94
CA SER A 51 1.02 -19.20 6.14
C SER A 51 1.01 -18.39 7.45
N ASP A 52 1.52 -17.17 7.42
CA ASP A 52 1.60 -16.28 8.59
C ASP A 52 0.36 -15.39 8.70
N LEU A 53 -0.55 -15.52 7.73
CA LEU A 53 -1.86 -14.91 7.74
C LEU A 53 -2.87 -15.83 8.43
N ASP A 54 -3.85 -15.22 9.07
CA ASP A 54 -4.98 -15.90 9.69
C ASP A 54 -6.25 -15.04 9.54
N VAL A 55 -7.40 -15.56 9.95
CA VAL A 55 -8.63 -14.80 10.11
C VAL A 55 -9.05 -14.82 11.57
N THR A 56 -9.38 -13.64 12.10
CA THR A 56 -9.79 -13.49 13.51
C THR A 56 -10.98 -12.54 13.62
N HIS A 57 -11.61 -12.50 14.79
CA HIS A 57 -12.73 -11.60 15.03
C HIS A 57 -12.27 -10.14 15.08
N ASP A 58 -13.08 -9.22 14.54
CA ASP A 58 -12.83 -7.78 14.66
C ASP A 58 -12.91 -7.37 16.14
N PRO A 59 -11.86 -6.77 16.72
CA PRO A 59 -11.81 -6.40 18.14
C PRO A 59 -12.85 -5.33 18.53
N THR A 60 -13.41 -4.62 17.56
CA THR A 60 -14.42 -3.58 17.77
C THR A 60 -15.85 -4.06 17.46
N ARG A 61 -16.00 -5.20 16.77
CA ARG A 61 -17.29 -5.77 16.37
C ARG A 61 -17.16 -7.28 16.16
N SER A 62 -17.26 -8.05 17.24
CA SER A 62 -16.97 -9.49 17.27
C SER A 62 -17.83 -10.36 16.33
N SER A 63 -18.93 -9.85 15.78
CA SER A 63 -19.69 -10.54 14.73
C SER A 63 -18.99 -10.54 13.36
N CYS A 64 -17.94 -9.75 13.19
CA CYS A 64 -17.16 -9.67 11.96
C CYS A 64 -15.83 -10.37 12.12
N THR A 65 -15.26 -10.76 10.99
CA THR A 65 -13.93 -11.34 10.91
C THR A 65 -13.06 -10.55 9.96
N VAL A 66 -11.77 -10.47 10.26
CA VAL A 66 -10.78 -9.66 9.57
C VAL A 66 -9.52 -10.46 9.30
N LEU A 67 -8.74 -10.04 8.30
CA LEU A 67 -7.43 -10.65 8.07
C LEU A 67 -6.49 -10.25 9.21
N LYS A 68 -5.73 -11.21 9.72
CA LYS A 68 -4.65 -11.01 10.69
C LYS A 68 -3.32 -11.36 10.03
N ALA A 69 -2.34 -10.48 10.12
CA ALA A 69 -0.94 -10.79 9.79
C ALA A 69 -0.15 -10.94 11.08
N ASN A 70 0.53 -12.07 11.26
CA ASN A 70 1.28 -12.38 12.48
C ASN A 70 2.77 -12.05 12.29
N TYR A 71 3.39 -11.51 13.35
CA TYR A 71 4.82 -11.23 13.43
C TYR A 71 5.37 -11.88 14.68
N ALA A 72 6.28 -12.83 14.54
CA ALA A 72 6.93 -13.48 15.65
C ALA A 72 7.97 -12.55 16.29
N LYS A 73 8.22 -12.71 17.59
CA LYS A 73 9.31 -12.05 18.29
C LYS A 73 10.64 -12.31 17.58
N GLY A 74 11.41 -11.23 17.41
CA GLY A 74 12.70 -11.27 16.73
C GLY A 74 12.60 -11.28 15.21
N SER A 75 11.40 -11.27 14.63
CA SER A 75 11.24 -11.32 13.17
C SER A 75 11.40 -9.96 12.51
N HIS A 76 12.04 -9.97 11.34
CA HIS A 76 12.14 -8.86 10.39
C HIS A 76 12.22 -9.37 8.95
N SER A 77 12.55 -8.52 7.97
CA SER A 77 12.49 -8.88 6.55
C SER A 77 13.48 -9.95 6.08
N HIS A 78 14.50 -10.30 6.88
CA HIS A 78 15.43 -11.40 6.59
C HIS A 78 15.21 -12.62 7.50
N THR A 79 14.12 -12.65 8.24
CA THR A 79 13.75 -13.81 9.05
C THR A 79 12.99 -14.82 8.20
N HIS A 80 13.42 -16.09 8.27
CA HIS A 80 12.86 -17.18 7.46
C HIS A 80 12.40 -18.40 8.28
N ASP A 81 12.75 -18.45 9.57
CA ASP A 81 12.50 -19.59 10.46
C ASP A 81 11.26 -19.42 11.36
N ARG A 82 10.61 -18.26 11.30
CA ARG A 82 9.42 -17.88 12.09
C ARG A 82 8.63 -16.80 11.35
N PRO A 83 7.34 -16.59 11.65
CA PRO A 83 6.48 -15.62 10.97
C PRO A 83 7.06 -14.20 10.92
N PRO A 84 7.53 -13.68 9.77
CA PRO A 84 7.96 -12.29 9.64
C PRO A 84 6.83 -11.36 9.20
N GLY A 85 5.64 -11.90 8.95
CA GLY A 85 4.53 -11.24 8.26
C GLY A 85 4.35 -11.82 6.86
N ALA A 86 3.70 -11.09 5.97
CA ALA A 86 3.33 -11.60 4.66
C ALA A 86 3.55 -10.58 3.56
N GLN A 87 3.81 -11.08 2.36
CA GLN A 87 3.89 -10.27 1.17
C GLN A 87 3.34 -11.02 -0.03
N PHE A 88 2.55 -10.32 -0.85
CA PHE A 88 2.08 -10.82 -2.14
C PHE A 88 1.57 -9.66 -3.01
N PHE A 89 1.52 -9.93 -4.31
CA PHE A 89 0.96 -9.01 -5.29
C PHE A 89 -0.35 -9.60 -5.79
N VAL A 90 -1.38 -8.76 -5.90
CA VAL A 90 -2.70 -9.20 -6.36
C VAL A 90 -3.31 -8.19 -7.31
N THR A 91 -3.81 -8.69 -8.43
CA THR A 91 -4.67 -7.93 -9.35
C THR A 91 -6.12 -8.37 -9.13
N PRO A 92 -7.03 -7.45 -8.74
CA PRO A 92 -8.44 -7.77 -8.53
C PRO A 92 -9.07 -8.34 -9.81
N SER A 93 -10.10 -9.19 -9.65
CA SER A 93 -10.84 -9.70 -10.80
C SER A 93 -11.57 -8.56 -11.52
N GLY A 94 -11.44 -8.49 -12.84
CA GLY A 94 -12.05 -7.44 -13.66
C GLY A 94 -11.35 -6.08 -13.58
N TYR A 95 -10.20 -5.98 -12.90
CA TYR A 95 -9.39 -4.78 -12.88
C TYR A 95 -8.99 -4.39 -14.31
N PRO A 96 -9.17 -3.13 -14.73
CA PRO A 96 -8.98 -2.75 -16.12
C PRO A 96 -7.49 -2.62 -16.44
N ASP A 97 -7.13 -3.00 -17.67
CA ASP A 97 -5.81 -2.69 -18.21
C ASP A 97 -5.65 -1.17 -18.34
N GLY A 98 -4.40 -0.69 -18.29
CA GLY A 98 -4.13 0.70 -18.60
C GLY A 98 -4.34 1.70 -17.45
N ALA A 99 -4.60 1.25 -16.22
CA ALA A 99 -4.96 2.14 -15.11
C ALA A 99 -3.85 3.15 -14.76
N THR A 100 -4.13 4.44 -14.95
CA THR A 100 -3.25 5.57 -14.60
C THR A 100 -3.73 6.37 -13.40
N ASP A 101 -5.03 6.31 -13.12
CA ASP A 101 -5.73 7.03 -12.07
C ASP A 101 -6.36 6.02 -11.13
N VAL A 102 -5.77 5.86 -9.94
CA VAL A 102 -6.13 4.78 -9.01
C VAL A 102 -6.33 5.32 -7.61
N THR A 103 -7.42 4.93 -6.97
CA THR A 103 -7.54 5.00 -5.52
C THR A 103 -7.39 3.62 -4.91
N LEU A 104 -6.53 3.49 -3.92
CA LEU A 104 -6.45 2.33 -3.03
C LEU A 104 -6.83 2.78 -1.62
N SER A 105 -7.77 2.08 -0.99
CA SER A 105 -8.20 2.29 0.40
C SER A 105 -8.24 0.97 1.16
N TYR A 106 -7.87 0.98 2.43
CA TYR A 106 -8.09 -0.14 3.36
C TYR A 106 -8.01 0.33 4.81
N ASP A 107 -8.52 -0.49 5.72
CA ASP A 107 -8.39 -0.23 7.15
C ASP A 107 -7.33 -1.14 7.77
N VAL A 108 -6.52 -0.58 8.66
CA VAL A 108 -5.52 -1.29 9.45
C VAL A 108 -5.75 -1.07 10.95
N TYR A 109 -5.47 -2.09 11.76
CA TYR A 109 -5.52 -2.01 13.22
C TYR A 109 -4.20 -2.48 13.82
N PHE A 110 -3.68 -1.70 14.76
CA PHE A 110 -2.53 -2.05 15.58
C PHE A 110 -3.01 -2.33 17.02
N PRO A 111 -2.73 -3.50 17.61
CA PRO A 111 -3.13 -3.79 18.99
C PRO A 111 -2.46 -2.86 19.98
N SER A 112 -3.06 -2.70 21.17
CA SER A 112 -2.50 -1.88 22.27
C SER A 112 -1.09 -2.28 22.68
N SER A 113 -0.73 -3.56 22.48
CA SER A 113 0.60 -4.09 22.75
C SER A 113 1.58 -3.93 21.60
N PHE A 114 1.19 -3.40 20.42
CA PHE A 114 2.10 -3.32 19.28
C PHE A 114 3.31 -2.43 19.61
N SER A 115 4.52 -2.91 19.30
CA SER A 115 5.74 -2.12 19.42
C SER A 115 6.14 -1.62 18.04
N TRP A 116 6.25 -0.30 17.86
CA TRP A 116 6.63 0.29 16.58
C TRP A 116 8.06 -0.07 16.14
N VAL A 117 8.95 -0.29 17.12
CA VAL A 117 10.40 -0.48 16.91
C VAL A 117 10.94 0.65 16.02
N ARG A 118 11.60 0.33 14.90
CA ARG A 118 12.09 1.31 13.91
C ARG A 118 11.14 1.47 12.72
N GLY A 119 10.22 0.54 12.55
CA GLY A 119 9.25 0.54 11.47
C GLY A 119 9.05 -0.79 10.77
N GLY A 120 8.13 -0.78 9.82
CA GLY A 120 7.79 -1.92 8.99
C GLY A 120 6.84 -1.53 7.87
N LYS A 121 6.50 -2.49 7.02
CA LYS A 121 5.82 -2.24 5.74
C LYS A 121 4.32 -2.40 5.89
N LEU A 122 3.57 -1.65 5.10
CA LEU A 122 2.13 -1.75 4.99
C LEU A 122 1.72 -1.79 3.50
N PRO A 123 0.55 -2.38 3.19
CA PRO A 123 0.06 -2.50 1.83
C PRO A 123 0.03 -1.17 1.05
N GLY A 124 0.27 -1.24 -0.25
CA GLY A 124 0.13 -0.13 -1.20
C GLY A 124 -0.21 -0.63 -2.60
N ALA A 125 -0.03 0.19 -3.62
CA ALA A 125 -0.18 -0.24 -5.01
C ALA A 125 1.16 -0.69 -5.62
N TYR A 126 1.09 -1.46 -6.70
CA TYR A 126 2.23 -1.75 -7.57
C TYR A 126 1.86 -1.61 -9.04
N GLY A 127 2.88 -1.54 -9.89
CA GLY A 127 2.73 -1.45 -11.33
C GLY A 127 3.91 -2.05 -12.08
N HIS A 128 3.61 -2.67 -13.22
CA HIS A 128 4.46 -3.33 -14.19
C HIS A 128 5.22 -4.58 -13.71
N SER A 129 5.88 -4.51 -12.55
CA SER A 129 6.72 -5.60 -12.07
C SER A 129 6.64 -5.78 -10.55
N THR A 130 6.72 -7.05 -10.12
CA THR A 130 6.84 -7.43 -8.70
C THR A 130 8.25 -7.19 -8.14
N SER A 131 9.21 -6.75 -8.98
CA SER A 131 10.59 -6.49 -8.57
C SER A 131 10.82 -5.11 -7.93
N CYS A 132 9.85 -4.20 -7.94
CA CYS A 132 9.96 -2.81 -7.47
C CYS A 132 10.04 -2.65 -5.93
N SER A 133 10.99 -3.34 -5.31
CA SER A 133 11.18 -3.44 -3.86
C SER A 133 12.56 -4.00 -3.49
N GLY A 134 12.95 -3.86 -2.21
CA GLY A 134 14.14 -4.52 -1.67
C GLY A 134 15.48 -3.97 -2.20
N GLY A 135 15.49 -2.70 -2.63
CA GLY A 135 16.66 -2.04 -3.20
C GLY A 135 16.96 -2.37 -4.66
N ARG A 136 16.02 -3.04 -5.35
CA ARG A 136 16.08 -3.24 -6.79
C ARG A 136 15.69 -1.97 -7.54
N ASP A 137 16.12 -1.92 -8.80
CA ASP A 137 15.82 -0.85 -9.73
C ASP A 137 14.31 -0.62 -9.90
N SER A 138 13.94 0.65 -10.05
CA SER A 138 12.57 1.11 -10.24
C SER A 138 12.42 2.04 -11.45
N ASN A 139 13.27 1.88 -12.49
CA ASN A 139 13.16 2.66 -13.72
C ASN A 139 12.00 2.20 -14.62
N HIS A 140 11.55 0.95 -14.48
CA HIS A 140 10.48 0.36 -15.30
C HIS A 140 9.30 -0.19 -14.48
N CYS A 141 9.16 0.22 -13.22
CA CYS A 141 8.03 -0.20 -12.39
C CYS A 141 7.76 0.83 -11.29
N ILE A 142 6.66 0.67 -10.57
CA ILE A 142 6.30 1.53 -9.45
C ILE A 142 5.79 0.71 -8.26
N SER A 143 6.12 1.14 -7.03
CA SER A 143 5.38 0.71 -5.84
C SER A 143 5.14 1.86 -4.87
N THR A 144 3.97 1.86 -4.24
CA THR A 144 3.47 2.95 -3.38
C THR A 144 3.05 2.47 -2.00
N ARG A 145 3.88 1.63 -1.38
CA ARG A 145 3.62 1.08 -0.03
C ARG A 145 3.58 2.17 1.02
N PHE A 146 2.94 1.87 2.14
CA PHE A 146 3.13 2.65 3.36
C PHE A 146 4.18 1.98 4.25
N MET A 147 4.73 2.74 5.19
CA MET A 147 5.46 2.18 6.32
C MET A 147 5.00 2.83 7.62
N TRP A 148 4.96 2.04 8.70
CA TRP A 148 5.03 2.61 10.04
C TRP A 148 6.49 2.81 10.41
N ARG A 149 6.74 3.74 11.33
CA ARG A 149 8.04 4.08 11.91
C ARG A 149 7.92 4.12 13.43
N ALA A 150 9.05 4.39 14.08
CA ALA A 150 9.08 4.65 15.52
C ALA A 150 8.01 5.66 15.93
N ASN A 151 7.47 5.51 17.14
CA ASN A 151 6.42 6.37 17.70
C ASN A 151 5.10 6.39 16.91
N GLY A 152 4.90 5.46 15.98
CA GLY A 152 3.70 5.41 15.14
C GLY A 152 3.72 6.39 13.98
N GLU A 153 4.82 7.08 13.72
CA GLU A 153 4.94 7.92 12.52
C GLU A 153 4.71 7.08 11.26
N GLY A 154 4.01 7.64 10.28
CA GLY A 154 3.74 7.02 8.99
C GLY A 154 4.54 7.66 7.87
N GLU A 155 4.79 6.89 6.82
CA GLU A 155 5.33 7.40 5.56
C GLU A 155 4.73 6.69 4.35
N LEU A 156 4.63 7.43 3.25
CA LEU A 156 4.52 6.85 1.92
C LEU A 156 5.94 6.45 1.48
N TYR A 157 6.11 5.19 1.11
CA TYR A 157 7.40 4.59 0.78
C TYR A 157 7.41 4.17 -0.69
N LEU A 158 8.04 5.02 -1.52
CA LEU A 158 7.96 4.93 -2.97
C LEU A 158 9.18 4.27 -3.60
N TYR A 159 8.93 3.35 -4.54
CA TYR A 159 9.88 3.00 -5.59
C TYR A 159 9.35 3.57 -6.89
N PHE A 160 10.11 4.47 -7.49
CA PHE A 160 9.79 5.18 -8.73
C PHE A 160 11.11 5.65 -9.38
N PRO A 161 11.10 6.23 -10.60
CA PRO A 161 12.31 6.71 -11.28
C PRO A 161 12.91 7.98 -10.66
N LYS A 162 13.26 7.93 -9.36
CA LYS A 162 13.70 9.09 -8.57
C LYS A 162 14.88 9.85 -9.18
N GLY A 163 15.79 9.15 -9.89
CA GLY A 163 16.95 9.74 -10.56
C GLY A 163 16.61 10.57 -11.79
N ASP A 164 15.42 10.39 -12.36
CA ASP A 164 14.91 11.16 -13.51
C ASP A 164 13.98 12.30 -13.09
N GLN A 165 13.65 12.41 -11.80
CA GLN A 165 12.82 13.49 -11.28
C GLN A 165 13.52 14.85 -11.54
N PRO A 166 12.91 15.75 -12.31
CA PRO A 166 13.54 17.04 -12.62
C PRO A 166 13.77 17.87 -11.37
N ASN A 167 15.00 18.36 -11.19
CA ASN A 167 15.40 19.22 -10.07
C ASN A 167 14.94 18.67 -8.70
N PHE A 168 15.23 17.39 -8.43
CA PHE A 168 14.74 16.68 -7.25
C PHE A 168 14.82 17.49 -5.94
N ASP A 169 15.93 18.18 -5.67
CA ASP A 169 16.11 18.98 -4.45
C ASP A 169 15.16 20.18 -4.36
N THR A 170 14.88 20.83 -5.49
CA THR A 170 13.91 21.93 -5.54
C THR A 170 12.51 21.38 -5.44
N TRP A 171 12.19 20.39 -6.29
CA TRP A 171 10.89 19.70 -6.29
C TRP A 171 10.50 19.22 -4.88
N SER A 172 11.41 18.54 -4.20
CA SER A 172 11.18 17.99 -2.85
C SER A 172 10.89 19.05 -1.79
N LYS A 173 11.54 20.22 -1.86
CA LYS A 173 11.30 21.33 -0.92
C LYS A 173 9.96 22.03 -1.11
N HIS A 174 9.32 21.88 -2.28
CA HIS A 174 8.03 22.49 -2.58
C HIS A 174 6.83 21.60 -2.22
N GLN A 175 7.06 20.36 -1.79
CA GLN A 175 5.98 19.43 -1.43
C GLN A 175 5.40 19.73 -0.05
N GLN A 176 4.14 19.33 0.17
CA GLN A 176 3.49 19.37 1.49
C GLN A 176 3.97 18.26 2.44
N ALA A 177 5.15 17.69 2.16
CA ALA A 177 5.72 16.55 2.85
C ALA A 177 7.25 16.63 2.87
N SER A 178 7.86 16.03 3.87
CA SER A 178 9.31 15.87 3.94
C SER A 178 9.74 14.63 3.14
N ILE A 179 10.66 14.81 2.20
CA ILE A 179 11.16 13.73 1.33
C ILE A 179 12.58 13.37 1.74
N HIS A 180 12.80 12.08 2.02
CA HIS A 180 14.09 11.53 2.40
C HIS A 180 14.47 10.42 1.43
N THR A 181 15.64 10.55 0.81
CA THR A 181 16.17 9.57 -0.12
C THR A 181 17.22 8.68 0.56
N ASN A 182 17.36 7.49 0.00
CA ASN A 182 18.47 6.58 0.26
C ASN A 182 18.85 6.00 -1.10
N ASP A 183 20.14 5.95 -1.43
CA ASP A 183 20.58 5.49 -2.76
C ASP A 183 20.16 4.04 -3.04
N ASN A 184 20.18 3.19 -2.02
CA ASN A 184 19.95 1.76 -2.11
C ASN A 184 18.48 1.35 -1.95
N TYR A 185 17.58 2.27 -1.61
CA TYR A 185 16.21 1.93 -1.22
C TYR A 185 15.19 2.94 -1.77
N GLY A 186 13.92 2.68 -1.46
CA GLY A 186 12.81 3.57 -1.79
C GLY A 186 12.90 4.91 -1.08
N VAL A 187 12.13 5.87 -1.58
CA VAL A 187 12.04 7.24 -1.06
C VAL A 187 10.99 7.29 0.04
N SER A 188 11.37 7.84 1.20
CA SER A 188 10.47 8.02 2.34
C SER A 188 9.85 9.41 2.28
N ILE A 189 8.53 9.49 2.20
CA ILE A 189 7.78 10.74 2.15
C ILE A 189 6.94 10.82 3.42
N ARG A 190 7.14 11.87 4.21
CA ARG A 190 6.64 11.97 5.57
C ARG A 190 5.82 13.22 5.78
N SER A 191 4.84 13.12 6.65
CA SER A 191 4.08 14.26 7.15
C SER A 191 3.85 14.09 8.64
N PRO A 192 3.97 15.16 9.45
CA PRO A 192 3.67 15.10 10.89
C PRO A 192 2.20 14.78 11.17
N ARG A 193 1.31 14.89 10.16
CA ARG A 193 -0.11 14.53 10.27
C ARG A 193 -0.38 13.04 10.05
N PHE A 194 0.58 12.30 9.50
CA PHE A 194 0.41 10.89 9.20
C PHE A 194 0.95 10.05 10.36
N VAL A 195 0.10 9.76 11.34
CA VAL A 195 0.50 9.10 12.60
C VAL A 195 -0.49 8.01 12.96
N PHE A 196 0.02 6.78 13.06
CA PHE A 196 -0.70 5.62 13.52
C PHE A 196 -0.85 5.59 15.04
N THR A 197 -1.93 4.98 15.49
CA THR A 197 -2.29 4.85 16.89
C THR A 197 -2.76 3.44 17.17
N HIS A 198 -2.54 2.98 18.38
CA HIS A 198 -3.01 1.67 18.82
C HIS A 198 -4.51 1.64 19.10
N GLY A 199 -5.07 0.44 19.13
CA GLY A 199 -6.37 0.16 19.75
C GLY A 199 -7.59 0.57 18.91
N LYS A 200 -7.40 1.16 17.73
CA LYS A 200 -8.48 1.59 16.83
C LYS A 200 -8.18 1.30 15.38
N TRP A 201 -9.25 1.16 14.59
CA TRP A 201 -9.16 1.06 13.14
C TRP A 201 -8.74 2.40 12.54
N ILE A 202 -7.84 2.32 11.57
CA ILE A 202 -7.30 3.47 10.85
C ILE A 202 -7.51 3.21 9.37
N ASN A 203 -8.27 4.07 8.72
CA ASN A 203 -8.39 4.04 7.27
C ASN A 203 -7.16 4.69 6.63
N LEU A 204 -6.58 4.01 5.64
CA LEU A 204 -5.53 4.53 4.78
C LEU A 204 -6.04 4.57 3.36
N LYS A 205 -5.91 5.74 2.72
CA LYS A 205 -6.28 5.93 1.32
C LYS A 205 -5.15 6.62 0.59
N GLN A 206 -4.78 6.12 -0.58
CA GLN A 206 -3.94 6.83 -1.54
C GLN A 206 -4.68 7.00 -2.85
N GLN A 207 -4.60 8.20 -3.41
CA GLN A 207 -4.98 8.52 -4.78
C GLN A 207 -3.70 8.73 -5.58
N ILE A 208 -3.54 7.99 -6.67
CA ILE A 208 -2.36 7.96 -7.52
C ILE A 208 -2.78 8.40 -8.91
N HIS A 209 -2.11 9.42 -9.44
CA HIS A 209 -2.19 9.83 -10.83
C HIS A 209 -0.82 9.69 -11.47
N LEU A 210 -0.66 8.67 -12.31
CA LEU A 210 0.57 8.47 -13.08
C LEU A 210 0.72 9.57 -14.12
N ASN A 211 1.93 10.10 -14.23
CA ASN A 211 2.24 11.14 -15.20
C ASN A 211 2.05 10.69 -16.66
N SER A 212 1.85 11.67 -17.55
CA SER A 212 1.88 11.45 -18.99
C SER A 212 3.29 11.12 -19.48
N VAL A 213 3.37 10.37 -20.59
CA VAL A 213 4.63 9.95 -21.21
C VAL A 213 4.67 10.54 -22.62
N ARG A 214 5.62 11.46 -22.87
CA ARG A 214 5.76 12.12 -24.18
C ARG A 214 6.40 11.21 -25.23
N SER A 215 7.31 10.34 -24.79
CA SER A 215 7.97 9.31 -25.60
C SER A 215 8.57 8.25 -24.68
N SER A 216 8.91 7.09 -25.22
CA SER A 216 9.52 6.00 -24.44
C SER A 216 10.75 6.50 -23.67
N GLY A 217 10.79 6.24 -22.36
CA GLY A 217 11.88 6.69 -21.47
C GLY A 217 11.73 8.14 -20.97
N HIS A 218 10.67 8.83 -21.36
CA HIS A 218 10.54 10.26 -21.22
C HIS A 218 9.14 10.64 -20.71
N GLY A 219 8.99 10.68 -19.38
CA GLY A 219 7.78 11.15 -18.68
C GLY A 219 7.76 12.67 -18.52
N ASN A 220 6.56 13.25 -18.50
CA ASN A 220 6.34 14.62 -18.03
C ASN A 220 6.18 14.62 -16.49
N PRO A 221 6.54 15.69 -15.77
CA PRO A 221 6.34 15.77 -14.33
C PRO A 221 4.94 16.30 -14.02
N ASP A 222 3.88 15.61 -14.44
CA ASP A 222 2.47 15.98 -14.19
C ASP A 222 1.72 14.94 -13.33
N GLY A 223 2.45 13.98 -12.76
CA GLY A 223 1.93 12.98 -11.84
C GLY A 223 1.78 13.51 -10.42
N TRP A 224 0.94 12.86 -9.62
CA TRP A 224 0.74 13.22 -8.22
C TRP A 224 0.26 12.04 -7.38
N ILE A 225 0.53 12.09 -6.07
CA ILE A 225 -0.01 11.16 -5.08
C ILE A 225 -0.54 11.95 -3.89
N LYS A 226 -1.79 11.67 -3.50
CA LYS A 226 -2.43 12.21 -2.29
C LYS A 226 -2.71 11.07 -1.32
N VAL A 227 -2.36 11.26 -0.05
CA VAL A 227 -2.65 10.28 1.00
C VAL A 227 -3.60 10.90 2.01
N PHE A 228 -4.60 10.12 2.39
CA PHE A 228 -5.62 10.48 3.36
C PHE A 228 -5.66 9.44 4.46
N MET A 229 -6.11 9.86 5.63
CA MET A 229 -6.21 9.01 6.80
C MET A 229 -7.58 9.19 7.43
N ASN A 230 -8.12 8.12 8.04
CA ASN A 230 -9.36 8.16 8.82
C ASN A 230 -10.58 8.73 8.06
N HIS A 231 -10.68 8.45 6.76
CA HIS A 231 -11.75 8.97 5.89
C HIS A 231 -11.85 10.51 5.81
N GLU A 232 -10.80 11.23 6.21
CA GLU A 232 -10.77 12.69 6.08
C GLU A 232 -10.79 13.12 4.60
N SER A 233 -11.42 14.27 4.33
CA SER A 233 -11.49 14.86 2.99
C SER A 233 -10.21 15.61 2.59
N THR A 234 -9.37 15.97 3.55
CA THR A 234 -8.11 16.69 3.32
C THR A 234 -6.94 15.70 3.38
N PRO A 235 -6.02 15.70 2.40
CA PRO A 235 -4.87 14.81 2.46
C PRO A 235 -3.97 15.15 3.65
N VAL A 236 -3.43 14.12 4.31
CA VAL A 236 -2.40 14.27 5.34
C VAL A 236 -1.03 14.55 4.72
N MET A 237 -0.84 14.18 3.45
CA MET A 237 0.35 14.48 2.66
C MET A 237 0.01 14.44 1.16
N MET A 238 0.75 15.23 0.38
CA MET A 238 0.61 15.30 -1.06
C MET A 238 2.00 15.50 -1.69
N ILE A 239 2.24 14.76 -2.78
CA ILE A 239 3.27 15.11 -3.76
C ILE A 239 2.63 15.40 -5.11
N GLU A 240 3.12 16.42 -5.79
CA GLU A 240 2.67 16.87 -7.11
C GLU A 240 3.87 17.12 -8.01
N ASP A 241 3.64 17.42 -9.28
CA ASP A 241 4.67 17.59 -10.30
C ASP A 241 5.68 16.42 -10.35
N ALA A 242 5.19 15.20 -10.13
CA ALA A 242 6.01 14.00 -9.96
C ALA A 242 6.16 13.23 -11.27
N LEU A 243 7.39 12.79 -11.56
CA LEU A 243 7.68 11.80 -12.60
C LEU A 243 7.61 10.41 -11.96
N LEU A 244 6.42 9.82 -11.94
CA LEU A 244 6.14 8.50 -11.36
C LEU A 244 6.49 7.34 -12.30
N ARG A 245 6.57 7.59 -13.61
CA ARG A 245 6.95 6.62 -14.65
C ARG A 245 7.63 7.25 -15.86
N LYS A 246 8.41 6.44 -16.57
CA LYS A 246 9.14 6.81 -17.80
C LYS A 246 8.57 6.19 -19.07
N TYR A 247 7.89 5.05 -18.93
CA TYR A 247 7.39 4.25 -20.04
C TYR A 247 5.89 4.11 -19.91
N ASP A 248 5.18 4.20 -21.04
CA ASP A 248 3.72 4.18 -21.02
C ASP A 248 3.17 2.81 -20.61
N ASP A 249 3.91 1.72 -20.83
CA ASP A 249 3.53 0.38 -20.36
C ASP A 249 3.53 0.24 -18.83
N VAL A 250 4.15 1.17 -18.08
CA VAL A 250 4.02 1.22 -16.62
C VAL A 250 2.66 1.80 -16.25
N LYS A 251 1.75 0.91 -15.86
CA LYS A 251 0.43 1.22 -15.28
C LYS A 251 0.40 0.81 -13.81
N ILE A 252 -0.67 1.12 -13.09
CA ILE A 252 -0.93 0.49 -11.80
C ILE A 252 -1.66 -0.82 -12.07
N ASP A 253 -1.17 -1.94 -11.54
CA ASP A 253 -1.68 -3.28 -11.85
C ASP A 253 -2.50 -3.88 -10.71
N GLY A 254 -2.42 -3.30 -9.51
CA GLY A 254 -3.21 -3.76 -8.37
C GLY A 254 -2.58 -3.45 -7.02
N ILE A 255 -2.80 -4.35 -6.07
CA ILE A 255 -2.43 -4.20 -4.67
C ILE A 255 -1.14 -4.98 -4.40
N PHE A 256 -0.18 -4.28 -3.80
CA PHE A 256 0.99 -4.87 -3.17
C PHE A 256 0.74 -5.00 -1.68
N PHE A 257 0.21 -6.16 -1.26
CA PHE A 257 0.11 -6.46 0.15
C PHE A 257 1.52 -6.80 0.66
N SER A 258 2.07 -5.97 1.53
CA SER A 258 3.44 -6.11 2.03
C SER A 258 3.44 -5.66 3.46
N THR A 259 3.58 -6.60 4.40
CA THR A 259 3.64 -6.25 5.81
C THR A 259 4.55 -7.14 6.62
N PHE A 260 5.50 -6.50 7.27
CA PHE A 260 6.56 -7.10 8.06
C PHE A 260 7.32 -5.98 8.77
N PHE A 261 7.86 -6.29 9.95
CA PHE A 261 8.92 -5.48 10.55
C PHE A 261 10.14 -5.49 9.64
N GLY A 262 10.81 -4.37 9.39
CA GLY A 262 12.05 -4.51 8.64
C GLY A 262 12.70 -3.27 8.11
N GLY A 263 13.70 -3.53 7.26
CA GLY A 263 15.06 -3.08 7.48
C GLY A 263 15.92 -4.33 7.58
N HIS A 264 17.24 -4.24 7.45
CA HIS A 264 18.07 -5.41 7.14
C HIS A 264 18.74 -6.06 8.35
N ASP A 265 18.47 -5.57 9.55
CA ASP A 265 19.18 -5.95 10.78
C ASP A 265 18.22 -6.10 11.98
N ASP A 266 18.70 -6.71 13.05
CA ASP A 266 17.90 -7.07 14.23
C ASP A 266 17.36 -5.85 15.00
N THR A 267 17.86 -4.64 14.76
CA THR A 267 17.29 -3.43 15.38
C THR A 267 15.91 -3.09 14.83
N TRP A 268 15.47 -3.75 13.75
CA TRP A 268 14.12 -3.64 13.18
C TRP A 268 13.18 -4.72 13.68
N ALA A 269 13.69 -5.73 14.38
CA ALA A 269 12.94 -6.92 14.73
C ALA A 269 11.75 -6.62 15.64
N SER A 270 10.64 -7.34 15.45
CA SER A 270 9.51 -7.27 16.37
C SER A 270 9.94 -7.60 17.81
N ALA A 271 9.63 -6.73 18.76
CA ALA A 271 10.06 -6.88 20.16
C ALA A 271 9.41 -8.11 20.86
N HIS A 272 8.25 -8.53 20.38
CA HIS A 272 7.45 -9.64 20.90
C HIS A 272 6.54 -10.20 19.79
N ASP A 273 5.87 -11.32 20.07
CA ASP A 273 4.85 -11.84 19.15
C ASP A 273 3.70 -10.83 19.07
N THR A 274 3.40 -10.35 17.87
CA THR A 274 2.37 -9.33 17.65
C THR A 274 1.68 -9.54 16.31
N TYR A 275 0.74 -8.67 16.00
CA TYR A 275 -0.04 -8.75 14.77
C TYR A 275 -0.56 -7.39 14.34
N THR A 276 -1.02 -7.31 13.10
CA THR A 276 -1.89 -6.24 12.61
C THR A 276 -3.12 -6.88 11.98
N LEU A 277 -4.22 -6.13 11.97
CA LEU A 277 -5.46 -6.58 11.33
C LEU A 277 -5.78 -5.69 10.12
N TYR A 278 -6.44 -6.28 9.11
CA TYR A 278 -6.81 -5.59 7.89
C TYR A 278 -8.24 -5.93 7.45
N LYS A 279 -8.93 -4.93 6.90
CA LYS A 279 -10.24 -5.09 6.26
C LYS A 279 -10.51 -3.98 5.25
N ASN A 280 -11.66 -4.06 4.58
CA ASN A 280 -12.18 -3.00 3.72
C ASN A 280 -11.22 -2.54 2.62
N PHE A 281 -10.45 -3.47 2.03
CA PHE A 281 -9.68 -3.17 0.82
C PHE A 281 -10.64 -2.75 -0.29
N GLN A 282 -10.33 -1.64 -0.96
CA GLN A 282 -11.03 -1.14 -2.13
C GLN A 282 -9.98 -0.58 -3.07
N ILE A 283 -10.10 -0.89 -4.36
CA ILE A 283 -9.27 -0.28 -5.39
C ILE A 283 -10.15 0.15 -6.56
N THR A 284 -10.08 1.42 -6.92
CA THR A 284 -10.93 2.01 -7.97
C THR A 284 -10.08 2.62 -9.06
N VAL A 285 -10.55 2.55 -10.30
CA VAL A 285 -9.90 3.17 -11.46
C VAL A 285 -10.80 4.28 -12.02
N GLY A 286 -10.21 5.43 -12.30
CA GLY A 286 -10.89 6.59 -12.89
C GLY A 286 -10.58 7.91 -12.18
N HIS A 287 -10.87 9.02 -12.86
CA HIS A 287 -10.64 10.37 -12.37
C HIS A 287 -11.56 10.74 -11.19
N HIS A 288 -11.03 11.56 -10.28
CA HIS A 288 -11.67 12.04 -9.06
C HIS A 288 -12.41 13.35 -9.24
#